data_AF-W4EWP4-F1
#
_entry.id   AF-W4EWP4-F1
#
_cell.length_a   1.000
_cell.length_b   1.000
_cell.length_c   1.000
_cell.angle_alpha   90.00
_cell.angle_beta   90.00
_cell.angle_gamma   90.00
#
_symmetry.space_group_name_H-M   'P 1'
#
loop_
_entity.id
_entity.type
_entity.pdbx_description
1 polymer ?
#
loop_
_entity_poly.entity_id
_entity_poly.type
_entity_poly.pdbx_seq_one_letter_code
_entity_poly.pdbx_strand_id
1 'polypeptide(L)'
;NGVFEGILTFNRYKEIEGIPVDWSNDVVRYSLFGGMSRFTGHSLIQIEDKEDGLDRYYDSETKQRMMSFYHPEVLYSEMRNDLNTLNKFTDDTLIELGVSFNQNYTPEEVRELIPENITLKWYWVDTYSREDIKSLNTHITKYKPAFPELATEIYGFSEDPTDSSMSEKRFIDDVQTGLNEDGKYFGEFNRIYNNLKGDSAQLAPKNIEVIGAVVTGKPKELAELNDMDMIRGTVLGVTVKPY
;
A
#
# COMPACT_ATOMS: atom_id res chain seq x y z
N ASN A 1 8.44 -26.23 41.23
CA ASN A 1 7.36 -25.60 40.45
C ASN A 1 7.92 -24.38 39.74
N GLY A 2 8.54 -24.58 38.57
CA GLY A 2 8.99 -23.49 37.71
C GLY A 2 8.00 -23.38 36.55
N VAL A 3 7.31 -22.27 36.45
CA VAL A 3 6.42 -21.97 35.33
C VAL A 3 7.32 -21.51 34.17
N PHE A 4 7.33 -22.27 33.09
CA PHE A 4 7.92 -21.85 31.81
C PHE A 4 6.91 -20.95 31.12
N GLU A 5 6.99 -19.64 31.36
CA GLU A 5 6.37 -18.64 30.48
C GLU A 5 7.33 -18.38 29.32
N GLY A 6 7.07 -19.02 28.19
CA GLY A 6 7.75 -18.71 26.93
C GLY A 6 6.87 -17.80 26.10
N ILE A 7 7.26 -16.53 25.93
CA ILE A 7 6.68 -15.66 24.91
C ILE A 7 7.38 -15.99 23.59
N LEU A 8 6.64 -16.60 22.66
CA LEU A 8 7.08 -16.77 21.27
C LEU A 8 6.87 -15.44 20.54
N THR A 9 7.94 -14.68 20.36
CA THR A 9 7.97 -13.47 19.53
C THR A 9 8.44 -13.85 18.12
N PHE A 10 7.63 -13.58 17.10
CA PHE A 10 8.00 -13.73 15.70
C PHE A 10 8.34 -12.36 15.13
N ASN A 11 9.61 -12.00 15.04
CA ASN A 11 10.02 -10.77 14.36
C ASN A 11 9.69 -10.86 12.87
N ARG A 12 9.06 -9.82 12.31
CA ARG A 12 8.84 -9.67 10.86
C ARG A 12 9.90 -8.78 10.23
N TYR A 13 10.08 -8.94 8.93
CA TYR A 13 10.97 -8.10 8.12
C TYR A 13 10.27 -7.71 6.80
N LYS A 14 10.68 -6.55 6.26
CA LYS A 14 10.50 -6.20 4.85
C LYS A 14 11.77 -6.54 4.09
N GLU A 15 11.66 -6.89 2.81
CA GLU A 15 12.82 -7.07 1.93
C GLU A 15 12.88 -5.94 0.91
N ILE A 16 13.95 -5.14 0.95
CA ILE A 16 14.20 -4.05 0.00
C ILE A 16 15.42 -4.45 -0.83
N GLU A 17 15.19 -4.80 -2.10
CA GLU A 17 16.24 -5.24 -3.04
C GLU A 17 17.21 -6.28 -2.44
N GLY A 18 16.64 -7.31 -1.81
CA GLY A 18 17.40 -8.38 -1.14
C GLY A 18 17.92 -8.06 0.26
N ILE A 19 17.70 -6.85 0.80
CA ILE A 19 18.11 -6.48 2.16
C ILE A 19 16.92 -6.59 3.12
N PRO A 20 16.98 -7.44 4.16
CA PRO A 20 15.96 -7.50 5.19
C PRO A 20 16.02 -6.26 6.10
N VAL A 21 14.86 -5.71 6.42
CA VAL A 21 14.68 -4.56 7.32
C VAL A 21 13.66 -4.92 8.39
N ASP A 22 14.01 -4.70 9.66
CA ASP A 22 13.13 -4.99 10.80
C ASP A 22 11.79 -4.26 10.65
N TRP A 23 10.71 -4.97 10.97
CA TRP A 23 9.35 -4.43 11.03
C TRP A 23 8.64 -4.88 12.31
N SER A 24 7.75 -4.03 12.85
CA SER A 24 7.09 -4.26 14.14
C SER A 24 6.24 -5.53 14.19
N ASN A 25 6.00 -5.95 15.43
CA ASN A 25 5.13 -7.06 15.77
C ASN A 25 3.69 -6.60 16.00
N ASP A 26 2.95 -6.35 14.93
CA ASP A 26 1.53 -6.04 15.05
C ASP A 26 0.65 -7.29 14.86
N VAL A 27 -0.38 -7.39 15.70
CA VAL A 27 -1.43 -8.43 15.70
C VAL A 27 -2.32 -8.28 14.46
N VAL A 28 -1.77 -8.56 13.28
CA VAL A 28 -2.51 -9.01 12.09
C VAL A 28 -2.56 -10.54 12.18
N ARG A 29 -3.28 -11.04 13.19
CA ARG A 29 -3.66 -12.46 13.20
C ARG A 29 -4.65 -12.66 12.04
N TYR A 30 -4.22 -13.50 11.11
CA TYR A 30 -4.79 -13.91 9.81
C TYR A 30 -4.15 -13.20 8.59
N SER A 31 -3.23 -13.96 7.96
CA SER A 31 -2.55 -13.79 6.66
C SER A 31 -1.78 -12.47 6.44
N LEU A 32 -0.45 -12.42 6.48
CA LEU A 32 0.48 -12.83 5.41
C LEU A 32 0.06 -12.62 3.94
N PHE A 33 -1.23 -12.52 3.57
CA PHE A 33 -1.72 -12.24 2.21
C PHE A 33 -3.21 -11.81 2.27
N GLY A 34 -3.58 -10.67 1.69
CA GLY A 34 -4.93 -10.50 1.12
C GLY A 34 -6.16 -10.38 2.04
N GLY A 35 -6.05 -10.02 3.33
CA GLY A 35 -7.22 -10.00 4.22
C GLY A 35 -7.27 -8.90 5.29
N MET A 36 -7.78 -7.72 4.92
CA MET A 36 -8.56 -6.83 5.82
C MET A 36 -7.82 -5.99 6.83
N SER A 37 -7.49 -4.79 6.39
CA SER A 37 -7.26 -3.67 7.27
C SER A 37 -8.56 -3.08 7.82
N ARG A 38 -8.85 -3.41 9.08
CA ARG A 38 -9.32 -2.45 10.08
C ARG A 38 -9.33 -3.11 11.45
N PHE A 39 -8.20 -3.05 12.16
CA PHE A 39 -8.16 -3.02 13.64
C PHE A 39 -6.90 -2.27 14.08
N THR A 40 -7.11 -1.05 14.56
CA THR A 40 -6.13 -0.13 15.12
C THR A 40 -5.74 -0.60 16.52
N GLY A 41 -4.53 -1.15 16.65
CA GLY A 41 -3.96 -1.53 17.95
C GLY A 41 -2.66 -0.83 18.30
N HIS A 42 -1.94 -0.32 17.30
CA HIS A 42 -0.63 0.28 17.50
C HIS A 42 -0.71 1.79 17.24
N SER A 43 -0.28 2.56 18.25
CA SER A 43 -0.21 4.01 18.14
C SER A 43 0.92 4.38 17.20
N LEU A 44 0.57 4.67 15.95
CA LEU A 44 1.51 5.21 14.97
C LEU A 44 2.14 6.50 15.49
N ILE A 45 3.41 6.71 15.16
CA ILE A 45 4.06 7.99 15.42
C ILE A 45 3.71 8.92 14.26
N GLN A 46 3.08 10.05 14.56
CA GLN A 46 2.74 11.09 13.60
C GLN A 46 3.62 12.32 13.86
N ILE A 47 4.32 12.78 12.84
CA ILE A 47 5.21 13.94 12.90
C ILE A 47 5.00 14.80 11.65
N GLU A 48 4.66 16.07 11.83
CA GLU A 48 4.62 17.06 10.74
C GLU A 48 6.01 17.20 10.10
N ASP A 49 6.09 17.01 8.79
CA ASP A 49 7.32 17.25 8.04
C ASP A 49 7.54 18.75 7.87
N LYS A 50 8.75 19.22 8.15
CA LYS A 50 9.09 20.65 8.05
C LYS A 50 9.25 21.13 6.62
N GLU A 51 9.41 20.23 5.66
CA GLU A 51 9.66 20.56 4.26
C GLU A 51 8.36 20.86 3.51
N ASP A 52 7.31 20.07 3.75
CA ASP A 52 6.02 20.20 3.07
C ASP A 52 4.84 20.50 4.00
N GLY A 53 5.04 20.48 5.33
CA GLY A 53 3.98 20.72 6.31
C GLY A 53 2.96 19.59 6.45
N LEU A 54 3.16 18.46 5.76
CA LEU A 54 2.28 17.31 5.80
C LEU A 54 2.75 16.29 6.85
N ASP A 55 1.81 15.55 7.43
CA ASP A 55 2.14 14.53 8.42
C ASP A 55 2.91 13.35 7.80
N ARG A 56 3.93 12.88 8.52
CA ARG A 56 4.61 11.61 8.30
C ARG A 56 4.18 10.61 9.36
N TYR A 57 3.95 9.38 8.93
CA TYR A 57 3.62 8.26 9.81
C TYR A 57 4.81 7.33 9.91
N TYR A 58 5.06 6.83 11.12
CA TYR A 58 6.14 5.90 11.38
C TYR A 58 5.65 4.74 12.22
N ASP A 59 6.26 3.60 11.95
CA ASP A 59 6.11 2.43 12.78
C ASP A 59 6.58 2.71 14.21
N SER A 60 5.74 2.33 15.18
CA SER A 60 5.95 2.67 16.58
C SER A 60 7.10 1.91 17.23
N GLU A 61 7.54 0.78 16.67
CA GLU A 61 8.64 -0.03 17.19
C GLU A 61 9.93 0.31 16.47
N THR A 62 9.94 0.16 15.15
CA THR A 62 11.15 0.25 14.30
C THR A 62 11.48 1.66 13.86
N LYS A 63 10.54 2.61 14.03
CA LYS A 63 10.67 4.00 13.56
C LYS A 63 10.83 4.12 12.04
N GLN A 64 10.56 3.05 11.31
CA GLN A 64 10.55 3.08 9.86
C GLN A 64 9.38 3.91 9.35
N ARG A 65 9.58 4.62 8.23
CA ARG A 65 8.51 5.40 7.60
C ARG A 65 7.42 4.47 7.07
N MET A 66 6.19 4.92 7.23
CA MET A 66 5.02 4.28 6.64
C MET A 66 4.52 5.07 5.46
N MET A 67 4.18 4.34 4.40
CA MET A 67 3.60 4.93 3.19
C MET A 67 2.13 5.27 3.42
N SER A 68 1.66 6.26 2.68
CA SER A 68 0.25 6.62 2.55
C SER A 68 -0.07 6.86 1.08
N PHE A 69 -1.34 6.70 0.71
CA PHE A 69 -1.78 6.68 -0.68
C PHE A 69 -2.96 7.61 -0.92
N TYR A 70 -3.03 8.17 -2.12
CA TYR A 70 -4.01 9.16 -2.52
C TYR A 70 -4.95 8.56 -3.57
N HIS A 71 -6.22 8.40 -3.24
CA HIS A 71 -7.20 7.85 -4.18
C HIS A 71 -7.40 8.81 -5.37
N PRO A 72 -7.44 8.35 -6.64
CA PRO A 72 -7.52 9.22 -7.83
C PRO A 72 -8.79 10.08 -7.88
N GLU A 73 -9.89 9.59 -7.32
CA GLU A 73 -11.16 10.31 -7.28
C GLU A 73 -11.38 11.18 -6.02
N VAL A 74 -10.45 11.15 -5.05
CA VAL A 74 -10.58 11.96 -3.82
C VAL A 74 -9.92 13.33 -4.00
N LEU A 75 -10.56 14.37 -3.46
CA LEU A 75 -10.11 15.76 -3.52
C LEU A 75 -9.23 16.09 -2.32
N TYR A 76 -7.92 16.11 -2.53
CA TYR A 76 -6.95 16.51 -1.51
C TYR A 76 -6.61 18.00 -1.65
N SER A 77 -6.46 18.69 -0.52
CA SER A 77 -5.96 20.08 -0.54
C SER A 77 -4.48 20.14 -0.93
N GLU A 78 -3.71 19.14 -0.49
CA GLU A 78 -2.28 18.99 -0.72
C GLU A 78 -1.96 17.51 -0.85
N MET A 79 -0.99 17.19 -1.71
CA MET A 79 -0.51 15.82 -1.93
C MET A 79 1.00 15.81 -1.87
N ARG A 80 1.55 14.83 -1.17
CA ARG A 80 2.99 14.64 -1.07
C ARG A 80 3.53 14.08 -2.39
N ASN A 81 4.68 14.61 -2.80
CA ASN A 81 5.48 14.06 -3.89
C ASN A 81 6.94 13.97 -3.45
N ASP A 82 7.26 12.85 -2.79
CA ASP A 82 8.59 12.60 -2.27
C ASP A 82 9.63 12.30 -3.37
N LEU A 83 9.24 12.08 -4.63
CA LEU A 83 10.19 12.00 -5.75
C LEU A 83 11.08 13.26 -5.83
N ASN A 84 10.55 14.42 -5.44
CA ASN A 84 11.27 15.69 -5.38
C ASN A 84 12.40 15.72 -4.33
N THR A 85 12.44 14.72 -3.45
CA THR A 85 13.43 14.62 -2.36
C THR A 85 14.52 13.57 -2.64
N LEU A 86 14.44 12.85 -3.77
CA LEU A 86 15.37 11.77 -4.11
C LEU A 86 16.83 12.24 -4.20
N ASN A 87 17.06 13.50 -4.56
CA ASN A 87 18.39 14.12 -4.61
C ASN A 87 19.10 14.21 -3.24
N LYS A 88 18.41 13.95 -2.13
CA LYS A 88 18.99 13.93 -0.77
C LYS A 88 19.65 12.59 -0.43
N PHE A 89 19.37 11.55 -1.21
CA PHE A 89 19.93 10.23 -1.00
C PHE A 89 21.17 10.01 -1.85
N THR A 90 22.07 9.18 -1.35
CA THR A 90 23.25 8.76 -2.13
C THR A 90 22.82 7.71 -3.16
N ASP A 91 23.51 7.65 -4.30
CA ASP A 91 23.17 6.77 -5.44
C ASP A 91 23.07 5.27 -5.10
N ASP A 92 23.73 4.85 -4.02
CA ASP A 92 23.71 3.49 -3.49
C ASP A 92 22.51 3.20 -2.58
N THR A 93 21.74 4.21 -2.17
CA THR A 93 20.57 4.02 -1.32
C THR A 93 19.50 3.24 -2.07
N LEU A 94 18.87 2.28 -1.39
CA LEU A 94 17.71 1.55 -1.86
C LEU A 94 16.47 2.11 -1.18
N ILE A 95 15.43 2.41 -1.97
CA ILE A 95 14.26 3.16 -1.52
C ILE A 95 13.00 2.36 -1.84
N GLU A 96 12.12 2.24 -0.84
CA GLU A 96 10.73 1.85 -1.00
C GLU A 96 9.87 3.10 -1.19
N LEU A 97 9.02 3.11 -2.21
CA LEU A 97 8.16 4.24 -2.55
C LEU A 97 6.72 3.77 -2.80
N GLY A 98 5.78 4.38 -2.08
CA GLY A 98 4.36 4.26 -2.37
C GLY A 98 4.01 5.25 -3.48
N VAL A 99 3.42 4.74 -4.55
CA VAL A 99 3.01 5.51 -5.73
C VAL A 99 1.50 5.46 -5.83
N SER A 100 0.86 6.61 -5.88
CA SER A 100 -0.58 6.75 -6.13
C SER A 100 -0.80 7.14 -7.58
N PHE A 101 -1.71 6.44 -8.25
CA PHE A 101 -2.00 6.69 -9.66
C PHE A 101 -3.05 7.79 -9.83
N ASN A 102 -3.08 8.40 -11.02
CA ASN A 102 -4.01 9.46 -11.36
C ASN A 102 -5.41 8.96 -11.77
N GLN A 103 -5.54 7.67 -12.04
CA GLN A 103 -6.77 6.96 -12.37
C GLN A 103 -6.59 5.45 -12.11
N ASN A 104 -7.63 4.68 -12.40
CA ASN A 104 -7.60 3.22 -12.38
C ASN A 104 -6.79 2.69 -13.57
N TYR A 105 -5.93 1.71 -13.30
CA TYR A 105 -5.16 0.97 -14.31
C TYR A 105 -5.36 -0.52 -14.11
N THR A 106 -5.20 -1.30 -15.17
CA THR A 106 -5.00 -2.75 -15.04
C THR A 106 -3.60 -3.05 -14.52
N PRO A 107 -3.39 -4.17 -13.80
CA PRO A 107 -2.05 -4.61 -13.40
C PRO A 107 -1.09 -4.74 -14.59
N GLU A 108 -1.56 -5.21 -15.75
CA GLU A 108 -0.80 -5.29 -16.99
C GLU A 108 -0.34 -3.91 -17.49
N GLU A 109 -1.22 -2.92 -17.53
CA GLU A 109 -0.84 -1.54 -17.91
C GLU A 109 0.25 -0.99 -16.98
N VAL A 110 0.15 -1.24 -15.68
CA VAL A 110 1.18 -0.80 -14.73
C VAL A 110 2.53 -1.49 -15.02
N ARG A 111 2.55 -2.79 -15.33
CA ARG A 111 3.78 -3.50 -15.69
C ARG A 111 4.41 -2.97 -16.98
N GLU A 112 3.58 -2.57 -17.94
CA GLU A 112 4.04 -2.01 -19.21
C GLU A 112 4.53 -0.56 -19.07
N LEU A 113 3.93 0.22 -18.17
CA LEU A 113 4.23 1.64 -17.99
C LEU A 113 5.40 1.88 -17.04
N ILE A 114 5.56 1.09 -15.98
CA ILE A 114 6.65 1.26 -15.02
C ILE A 114 7.99 0.85 -15.67
N PRO A 115 9.03 1.69 -15.61
CA PRO A 115 10.35 1.38 -16.14
C PRO A 115 10.91 0.03 -15.64
N GLU A 116 11.50 -0.76 -16.54
CA GLU A 116 12.01 -2.12 -16.23
C GLU A 116 13.11 -2.15 -15.16
N ASN A 117 13.80 -1.02 -14.94
CA ASN A 117 14.83 -0.87 -13.91
C ASN A 117 14.25 -0.52 -12.52
N ILE A 118 12.93 -0.42 -12.39
CA ILE A 118 12.23 -0.20 -11.13
C ILE A 118 11.51 -1.50 -10.76
N THR A 119 11.74 -1.99 -9.55
CA THR A 119 11.10 -3.22 -9.08
C THR A 119 9.70 -2.92 -8.58
N LEU A 120 8.70 -3.54 -9.20
CA LEU A 120 7.32 -3.50 -8.73
C LEU A 120 7.12 -4.56 -7.63
N LYS A 121 6.70 -4.14 -6.44
CA LYS A 121 6.58 -5.02 -5.26
C LYS A 121 5.13 -5.38 -4.92
N TRP A 122 4.22 -4.42 -5.06
CA TRP A 122 2.85 -4.56 -4.59
C TRP A 122 1.91 -3.59 -5.30
N TYR A 123 0.62 -3.94 -5.39
CA TYR A 123 -0.42 -3.12 -6.01
C TYR A 123 -1.51 -2.77 -5.03
N TRP A 124 -1.95 -1.52 -5.05
CA TRP A 124 -3.15 -1.06 -4.36
C TRP A 124 -4.37 -1.25 -5.25
N VAL A 125 -5.24 -2.16 -4.88
CA VAL A 125 -6.49 -2.47 -5.60
C VAL A 125 -7.58 -1.48 -5.20
N ASP A 126 -8.32 -0.98 -6.19
CA ASP A 126 -9.50 -0.16 -5.95
C ASP A 126 -10.65 -1.02 -5.41
N THR A 127 -10.85 -0.97 -4.10
CA THR A 127 -11.94 -1.69 -3.41
C THR A 127 -13.05 -0.75 -2.95
N TYR A 128 -13.05 0.49 -3.42
CA TYR A 128 -14.00 1.52 -3.00
C TYR A 128 -15.27 1.46 -3.85
N SER A 129 -16.41 1.68 -3.22
CA SER A 129 -17.66 1.95 -3.93
C SER A 129 -17.77 3.43 -4.28
N ARG A 130 -18.66 3.78 -5.22
CA ARG A 130 -18.98 5.18 -5.52
C ARG A 130 -19.47 5.94 -4.28
N GLU A 131 -20.19 5.26 -3.40
CA GLU A 131 -20.66 5.79 -2.13
C GLU A 131 -19.51 6.07 -1.17
N ASP A 132 -18.50 5.20 -1.12
CA ASP A 132 -17.27 5.42 -0.32
C ASP A 132 -16.55 6.68 -0.81
N ILE A 133 -16.32 6.80 -2.12
CA ILE A 133 -15.67 7.98 -2.72
C ILE A 133 -16.48 9.25 -2.48
N LYS A 134 -17.81 9.18 -2.68
CA LYS A 134 -18.69 10.31 -2.38
C LYS A 134 -18.57 10.71 -0.91
N SER A 135 -18.57 9.76 0.02
CA SER A 135 -18.42 10.01 1.45
C SER A 135 -17.09 10.70 1.76
N LEU A 136 -15.98 10.20 1.20
CA LEU A 136 -14.64 10.80 1.32
C LEU A 136 -14.59 12.24 0.80
N ASN A 137 -15.32 12.52 -0.28
CA ASN A 137 -15.42 13.85 -0.87
C ASN A 137 -16.45 14.77 -0.21
N THR A 138 -17.35 14.26 0.62
CA THR A 138 -18.41 15.07 1.23
C THR A 138 -17.89 15.79 2.47
N HIS A 139 -18.27 17.07 2.63
CA HIS A 139 -17.86 17.92 3.75
C HIS A 139 -16.35 18.20 3.82
N ILE A 140 -15.63 18.07 2.70
CA ILE A 140 -14.26 18.58 2.61
C ILE A 140 -14.32 20.10 2.75
N THR A 141 -13.63 20.60 3.78
CA THR A 141 -13.48 22.03 4.04
C THR A 141 -12.05 22.30 4.47
N LYS A 142 -11.64 23.58 4.53
CA LYS A 142 -10.34 23.96 5.12
C LYS A 142 -10.12 23.36 6.53
N TYR A 143 -11.18 23.10 7.28
CA TYR A 143 -11.12 22.57 8.66
C TYR A 143 -11.34 21.06 8.74
N LYS A 144 -11.63 20.41 7.62
CA LYS A 144 -11.81 18.96 7.50
C LYS A 144 -11.29 18.51 6.12
N PRO A 145 -9.97 18.53 5.90
CA PRO A 145 -9.39 18.05 4.65
C PRO A 145 -9.57 16.53 4.52
N ALA A 146 -9.48 16.02 3.29
CA ALA A 146 -9.29 14.59 3.06
C ALA A 146 -7.86 14.19 3.47
N PHE A 147 -7.72 13.00 4.04
CA PHE A 147 -6.43 12.44 4.44
C PHE A 147 -6.08 11.26 3.52
N PRO A 148 -4.79 11.06 3.20
CA PRO A 148 -4.36 9.89 2.46
C PRO A 148 -4.60 8.62 3.28
N GLU A 149 -4.82 7.51 2.59
CA GLU A 149 -5.02 6.19 3.20
C GLU A 149 -3.67 5.63 3.64
N LEU A 150 -3.56 5.13 4.86
CA LEU A 150 -2.32 4.51 5.31
C LEU A 150 -2.10 3.16 4.62
N ALA A 151 -0.84 2.75 4.44
CA ALA A 151 -0.52 1.42 3.89
C ALA A 151 -1.16 0.26 4.68
N THR A 152 -1.50 0.49 5.94
CA THR A 152 -2.20 -0.46 6.82
C THR A 152 -3.71 -0.42 6.72
N GLU A 153 -4.28 0.41 5.84
CA GLU A 153 -5.73 0.66 5.66
C GLU A 153 -6.23 0.33 4.26
N ILE A 154 -5.34 -0.13 3.38
CA ILE A 154 -5.63 -0.43 1.99
C ILE A 154 -5.50 -1.92 1.65
N TYR A 155 -6.05 -2.29 0.49
CA TYR A 155 -6.15 -3.66 0.02
C TYR A 155 -5.40 -3.88 -1.28
N GLY A 156 -4.84 -5.07 -1.46
CA GLY A 156 -4.16 -5.42 -2.69
C GLY A 156 -3.24 -6.61 -2.55
N PHE A 157 -2.27 -6.72 -3.46
CA PHE A 157 -1.49 -7.95 -3.65
C PHE A 157 -0.06 -7.70 -4.10
N SER A 158 0.82 -8.64 -3.79
CA SER A 158 2.22 -8.61 -4.19
C SER A 158 2.40 -9.03 -5.66
N GLU A 159 3.37 -8.41 -6.32
CA GLU A 159 3.81 -8.89 -7.63
C GLU A 159 4.56 -10.21 -7.46
N ASP A 160 4.17 -11.22 -8.24
CA ASP A 160 4.89 -12.49 -8.30
C ASP A 160 6.08 -12.31 -9.25
N PRO A 161 7.32 -12.47 -8.76
CA PRO A 161 8.51 -12.23 -9.58
C PRO A 161 8.73 -13.30 -10.66
N THR A 162 7.95 -14.39 -10.64
CA THR A 162 8.10 -15.55 -11.54
C THR A 162 6.95 -15.72 -12.51
N ASP A 163 5.72 -15.40 -12.09
CA ASP A 163 4.52 -15.52 -12.91
C ASP A 163 3.50 -14.46 -12.49
N SER A 164 3.56 -13.31 -13.16
CA SER A 164 2.69 -12.17 -12.89
C SER A 164 1.20 -12.52 -12.92
N SER A 165 0.77 -13.48 -13.75
CA SER A 165 -0.64 -13.90 -13.84
C SER A 165 -1.18 -14.57 -12.56
N MET A 166 -0.27 -15.00 -11.68
CA MET A 166 -0.64 -15.57 -10.38
C MET A 166 -0.95 -14.51 -9.33
N SER A 167 -0.52 -13.26 -9.52
CA SER A 167 -0.73 -12.19 -8.55
C SER A 167 -2.21 -11.87 -8.34
N GLU A 168 -2.93 -11.58 -9.43
CA GLU A 168 -4.37 -11.26 -9.39
C GLU A 168 -5.17 -12.48 -8.99
N LYS A 169 -4.77 -13.67 -9.48
CA LYS A 169 -5.47 -14.91 -9.16
C LYS A 169 -5.43 -15.21 -7.66
N ARG A 170 -4.26 -15.11 -7.02
CA ARG A 170 -4.14 -15.34 -5.57
C ARG A 170 -4.96 -14.32 -4.78
N PHE A 171 -4.95 -13.05 -5.20
CA PHE A 171 -5.78 -12.03 -4.57
C PHE A 171 -7.28 -12.37 -4.64
N ILE A 172 -7.76 -12.80 -5.80
CA ILE A 172 -9.16 -13.22 -5.97
C ILE A 172 -9.47 -14.44 -5.11
N ASP A 173 -8.58 -15.44 -5.09
CA ASP A 173 -8.72 -16.66 -4.29
C ASP A 173 -8.78 -16.31 -2.78
N ASP A 174 -7.96 -15.36 -2.30
CA ASP A 174 -7.97 -14.88 -0.91
C ASP A 174 -9.31 -14.20 -0.57
N VAL A 175 -9.78 -13.30 -1.44
CA VAL A 175 -11.09 -12.63 -1.26
C VAL A 175 -12.23 -13.64 -1.23
N GLN A 176 -12.22 -14.63 -2.13
CA GLN A 176 -13.25 -15.67 -2.19
C GLN A 176 -13.20 -16.62 -0.99
N THR A 177 -12.00 -16.97 -0.53
CA THR A 177 -11.82 -17.81 0.67
C THR A 177 -12.43 -17.12 1.89
N GLY A 178 -12.21 -15.81 2.03
CA GLY A 178 -12.79 -15.00 3.09
C GLY A 178 -14.32 -14.95 3.13
N LEU A 179 -15.01 -15.21 2.00
CA LEU A 179 -16.47 -15.33 1.96
C LEU A 179 -16.99 -16.65 2.51
N ASN A 180 -16.14 -17.68 2.56
CA ASN A 180 -16.52 -19.01 3.04
C ASN A 180 -16.23 -19.20 4.54
N GLU A 181 -15.56 -18.24 5.17
CA GLU A 181 -15.31 -18.24 6.60
C GLU A 181 -16.44 -17.50 7.33
N ASP A 182 -17.12 -18.17 8.27
CA ASP A 182 -18.06 -17.55 9.23
C ASP A 182 -17.27 -16.74 10.30
N GLY A 183 -16.41 -15.84 9.83
CA GLY A 183 -15.49 -15.05 10.63
C GLY A 183 -16.01 -13.64 10.90
N LYS A 184 -15.43 -13.00 11.93
CA LYS A 184 -15.66 -11.60 12.30
C LYS A 184 -15.47 -10.58 11.16
N TYR A 185 -14.92 -11.00 10.03
CA TYR A 185 -14.58 -10.16 8.91
C TYR A 185 -15.31 -10.47 7.60
N PHE A 186 -16.21 -11.45 7.60
CA PHE A 186 -17.01 -11.83 6.43
C PHE A 186 -17.64 -10.61 5.73
N GLY A 187 -18.14 -9.64 6.51
CA GLY A 187 -18.77 -8.42 5.97
C GLY A 187 -17.83 -7.59 5.10
N GLU A 188 -16.54 -7.52 5.44
CA GLU A 188 -15.56 -6.75 4.69
C GLU A 188 -15.13 -7.47 3.41
N PHE A 189 -14.91 -8.80 3.48
CA PHE A 189 -14.71 -9.61 2.28
C PHE A 189 -15.90 -9.53 1.33
N ASN A 190 -17.13 -9.58 1.86
CA ASN A 190 -18.34 -9.44 1.06
C ASN A 190 -18.45 -8.04 0.43
N ARG A 191 -18.05 -6.97 1.15
CA ARG A 191 -17.97 -5.62 0.58
C ARG A 191 -16.99 -5.57 -0.59
N ILE A 192 -15.75 -6.01 -0.37
CA ILE A 192 -14.68 -6.01 -1.38
C ILE A 192 -15.09 -6.83 -2.59
N TYR A 193 -15.55 -8.06 -2.39
CA TYR A 193 -15.97 -8.94 -3.47
C TYR A 193 -17.07 -8.31 -4.34
N ASN A 194 -18.10 -7.72 -3.72
CA ASN A 194 -19.20 -7.11 -4.47
C ASN A 194 -18.76 -5.84 -5.19
N ASN A 195 -17.91 -5.01 -4.59
CA ASN A 195 -17.36 -3.82 -5.21
C ASN A 195 -16.52 -4.18 -6.45
N LEU A 196 -15.58 -5.11 -6.31
CA LEU A 196 -14.70 -5.54 -7.40
C LEU A 196 -15.47 -6.24 -8.52
N LYS A 197 -16.39 -7.15 -8.17
CA LYS A 197 -17.19 -7.88 -9.17
C LYS A 197 -18.07 -6.91 -9.98
N GLY A 198 -18.63 -5.90 -9.32
CA GLY A 198 -19.65 -5.03 -9.88
C GLY A 198 -20.80 -5.85 -10.48
N ASP A 199 -21.18 -5.51 -11.72
CA ASP A 199 -22.25 -6.19 -12.47
C ASP A 199 -21.84 -7.56 -13.05
N SER A 200 -20.57 -7.96 -12.92
CA SER A 200 -20.11 -9.26 -13.43
C SER A 200 -20.78 -10.42 -12.70
N ALA A 201 -20.91 -11.58 -13.37
CA ALA A 201 -21.47 -12.77 -12.74
C ALA A 201 -20.58 -13.31 -11.61
N GLN A 202 -19.26 -13.19 -11.76
CA GLN A 202 -18.24 -13.63 -10.80
C GLN A 202 -17.04 -12.69 -10.86
N LEU A 203 -16.29 -12.60 -9.76
CA LEU A 203 -15.02 -11.88 -9.72
C LEU A 203 -13.96 -12.63 -10.55
N ALA A 204 -13.27 -11.92 -11.44
CA ALA A 204 -12.23 -12.47 -12.32
C ALA A 204 -11.09 -11.46 -12.51
N PRO A 205 -9.90 -11.87 -13.00
CA PRO A 205 -8.74 -10.97 -13.15
C PRO A 205 -9.02 -9.66 -13.89
N LYS A 206 -9.85 -9.71 -14.95
CA LYS A 206 -10.28 -8.52 -15.72
C LYS A 206 -11.09 -7.49 -14.92
N ASN A 207 -11.52 -7.81 -13.71
CA ASN A 207 -12.24 -6.91 -12.82
C ASN A 207 -11.29 -6.19 -11.85
N ILE A 208 -10.01 -6.58 -11.82
CA ILE A 208 -9.03 -6.02 -10.92
C ILE A 208 -8.45 -4.77 -11.57
N GLU A 209 -8.74 -3.63 -10.94
CA GLU A 209 -8.12 -2.35 -11.24
C GLU A 209 -7.32 -1.90 -10.03
N VAL A 210 -6.21 -1.23 -10.30
CA VAL A 210 -5.25 -0.74 -9.31
C VAL A 210 -5.11 0.77 -9.43
N ILE A 211 -4.98 1.42 -8.28
CA ILE A 211 -4.95 2.88 -8.12
C ILE A 211 -3.67 3.35 -7.41
N GLY A 212 -2.74 2.42 -7.21
CA GLY A 212 -1.39 2.69 -6.74
C GLY A 212 -0.54 1.44 -6.71
N ALA A 213 0.72 1.60 -6.34
CA ALA A 213 1.67 0.52 -6.20
C ALA A 213 2.75 0.85 -5.16
N VAL A 214 3.46 -0.18 -4.70
CA VAL A 214 4.74 -0.04 -4.02
C VAL A 214 5.83 -0.47 -4.98
N VAL A 215 6.81 0.39 -5.16
CA VAL A 215 8.00 0.13 -5.98
C VAL A 215 9.26 0.28 -5.15
N THR A 216 10.33 -0.40 -5.57
CA THR A 216 11.67 -0.25 -5.02
C THR A 216 12.70 0.03 -6.10
N GLY A 217 13.74 0.77 -5.74
CA GLY A 217 14.85 1.10 -6.64
C GLY A 217 15.82 2.10 -6.02
N LYS A 218 16.84 2.47 -6.79
CA LYS A 218 17.78 3.55 -6.45
C LYS A 218 17.19 4.92 -6.76
N PRO A 219 17.70 6.00 -6.14
CA PRO A 219 17.23 7.36 -6.39
C PRO A 219 17.16 7.75 -7.87
N LYS A 220 18.15 7.33 -8.67
CA LYS A 220 18.21 7.64 -10.10
C LYS A 220 17.17 6.89 -10.93
N GLU A 221 16.91 5.62 -10.59
CA GLU A 221 15.91 4.78 -11.25
C GLU A 221 14.51 5.33 -10.92
N LEU A 222 14.22 5.53 -9.63
CA LEU A 222 12.93 6.08 -9.18
C LEU A 222 12.66 7.50 -9.69
N ALA A 223 13.69 8.29 -10.03
CA ALA A 223 13.50 9.63 -10.57
C ALA A 223 12.81 9.63 -11.94
N GLU A 224 12.87 8.52 -12.69
CA GLU A 224 12.18 8.35 -13.98
C GLU A 224 10.65 8.45 -13.85
N LEU A 225 10.13 8.22 -12.64
CA LEU A 225 8.72 8.36 -12.30
C LEU A 225 8.23 9.82 -12.29
N ASN A 226 9.12 10.82 -12.22
CA ASN A 226 8.70 12.23 -12.19
C ASN A 226 7.99 12.69 -13.46
N ASP A 227 8.33 12.09 -14.61
CA ASP A 227 7.84 12.51 -15.92
C ASP A 227 6.59 11.72 -16.36
N MET A 228 6.06 10.85 -15.49
CA MET A 228 4.92 10.00 -15.80
C MET A 228 3.59 10.65 -15.37
N ASP A 229 2.75 11.01 -16.34
CA ASP A 229 1.40 11.54 -16.10
C ASP A 229 0.53 10.64 -15.22
N MET A 230 0.80 9.33 -15.26
CA MET A 230 0.17 8.29 -14.44
C MET A 230 0.32 8.53 -12.93
N ILE A 231 1.35 9.27 -12.49
CA ILE A 231 1.69 9.41 -11.08
C ILE A 231 1.11 10.69 -10.52
N ARG A 232 0.26 10.54 -9.50
CA ARG A 232 -0.44 11.64 -8.84
C ARG A 232 0.21 12.09 -7.54
N GLY A 233 0.77 11.14 -6.79
CA GLY A 233 1.37 11.40 -5.49
C GLY A 233 2.32 10.27 -5.11
N THR A 234 3.35 10.60 -4.35
CA THR A 234 4.37 9.63 -3.93
C THR A 234 4.80 9.86 -2.49
N VAL A 235 4.97 8.76 -1.75
CA VAL A 235 5.34 8.79 -0.33
C VAL A 235 6.44 7.77 -0.06
N LEU A 236 7.56 8.23 0.50
CA LEU A 236 8.69 7.40 0.90
C LEU A 236 8.30 6.45 2.02
N GLY A 237 8.55 5.17 1.79
CA GLY A 237 8.60 4.14 2.82
C GLY A 237 10.01 3.99 3.37
N VAL A 238 10.42 2.74 3.52
CA VAL A 238 11.74 2.36 4.03
C VAL A 238 12.86 2.83 3.09
N THR A 239 13.96 3.31 3.68
CA THR A 239 15.21 3.59 2.95
C THR A 239 16.36 2.85 3.61
N VAL A 240 17.22 2.24 2.79
CA VAL A 240 18.30 1.35 3.25
C VAL A 240 19.57 1.70 2.49
N LYS A 241 20.71 1.68 3.18
CA LYS A 241 22.02 1.72 2.52
C LYS A 241 22.62 0.31 2.50
N PRO A 242 23.02 -0.21 1.33
CA PRO A 242 23.89 -1.38 1.25
C PRO A 242 25.17 -1.14 2.07
N TYR A 243 25.65 -2.19 2.74
CA TYR A 243 26.84 -2.15 3.61
C TYR A 243 28.12 -1.74 2.87
#